data_AF-A0AAP3XS87-F1
#
_entry.id   AF-A0AAP3XS87-F1
#
_cell.length_a   1.000
_cell.length_b   1.000
_cell.length_c   1.000
_cell.angle_alpha   90.00
_cell.angle_beta   90.00
_cell.angle_gamma   90.00
#
_symmetry.space_group_name_H-M   'P 1'
#
loop_
_entity.id
_entity.type
_entity.pdbx_description
1 polymer ?
#
loop_
_entity_poly.entity_id
_entity_poly.type
_entity_poly.pdbx_seq_one_letter_code
_entity_poly.pdbx_strand_id
1 'polypeptide(L)'
;NGQRQYDDKDATVLQELKALCERSGMTVDAAAEVIATRNIRSLGVIASSALEPEKQGLMQYDKRYDQMMETVKAMAERNEQQAAELERVHKRMDDQNANISVILREVLETRRMLAAANDKKWWQFWRKSNDSSQS
;
A
#
# COMPACT_ATOMS: atom_id res chain seq x y z
N ASN A 1 -4.00 11.92 -57.14
CA ASN A 1 -3.60 12.22 -55.75
C ASN A 1 -4.78 12.84 -55.01
N GLY A 2 -5.48 12.06 -54.19
CA GLY A 2 -6.71 12.51 -53.52
C GLY A 2 -7.21 11.53 -52.45
N GLN A 3 -6.32 10.71 -51.89
CA GLN A 3 -6.67 9.80 -50.80
C GLN A 3 -6.37 10.47 -49.47
N ARG A 4 -7.34 10.47 -48.56
CA ARG A 4 -7.14 10.89 -47.17
C ARG A 4 -6.25 9.86 -46.49
N GLN A 5 -5.11 10.31 -45.98
CA GLN A 5 -4.24 9.51 -45.14
C GLN A 5 -4.56 9.87 -43.70
N TYR A 6 -4.80 8.85 -42.88
CA TYR A 6 -5.07 8.98 -41.46
C TYR A 6 -3.87 8.48 -40.70
N ASP A 7 -3.49 9.20 -39.65
CA ASP A 7 -2.42 8.82 -38.74
C ASP A 7 -2.95 8.21 -37.44
N ASP A 8 -2.04 7.74 -36.57
CA ASP A 8 -2.43 7.14 -35.29
C ASP A 8 -3.14 8.13 -34.35
N LYS A 9 -2.94 9.44 -34.55
CA LYS A 9 -3.64 10.47 -33.77
C LYS A 9 -5.09 10.56 -34.21
N ASP A 10 -5.36 10.51 -35.51
CA ASP A 10 -6.72 10.44 -36.04
C ASP A 10 -7.46 9.21 -35.50
N ALA A 11 -6.79 8.05 -35.46
CA ALA A 11 -7.36 6.83 -34.90
C ALA A 11 -7.71 6.98 -33.40
N THR A 12 -6.82 7.63 -32.64
CA THR A 12 -7.04 7.90 -31.20
C THR A 12 -8.22 8.83 -30.98
N VAL A 13 -8.33 9.89 -31.77
CA VAL A 13 -9.45 10.86 -31.72
C VAL A 13 -10.78 10.18 -32.02
N LEU A 14 -10.84 9.31 -33.03
CA LEU A 14 -12.06 8.57 -33.36
C LEU A 14 -12.44 7.55 -32.28
N GLN A 15 -11.46 6.93 -31.64
CA GLN A 15 -11.70 6.00 -30.53
C GLN A 15 -12.23 6.73 -29.29
N GLU A 16 -11.71 7.93 -29.00
CA GLU A 16 -12.21 8.78 -27.93
C GLU A 16 -13.65 9.25 -28.21
N LEU A 17 -13.94 9.67 -29.45
CA LEU A 17 -15.28 10.06 -29.86
C LEU A 17 -16.29 8.92 -29.64
N LYS A 18 -15.93 7.70 -30.08
CA LYS A 18 -16.75 6.51 -29.86
C LYS A 18 -16.99 6.25 -28.37
N ALA A 19 -15.93 6.33 -27.56
CA ALA A 19 -16.02 6.08 -26.12
C ALA A 19 -16.93 7.09 -25.41
N LEU A 20 -16.89 8.37 -25.79
CA LEU A 20 -17.74 9.43 -25.21
C LEU A 20 -19.22 9.22 -25.58
N CYS A 21 -19.50 8.84 -26.83
CA CYS A 21 -20.86 8.54 -27.26
C CYS A 21 -21.43 7.29 -26.56
N GLU A 22 -20.65 6.20 -26.49
CA GLU A 22 -21.14 4.92 -25.96
C GLU A 22 -21.20 4.88 -24.43
N ARG A 23 -20.21 5.46 -23.73
CA ARG A 23 -20.10 5.35 -22.26
C ARG A 23 -20.81 6.47 -21.53
N SER A 24 -20.85 7.67 -22.12
CA SER A 24 -21.41 8.85 -21.48
C SER A 24 -22.78 9.23 -22.04
N GLY A 25 -23.24 8.56 -23.11
CA GLY A 25 -24.52 8.86 -23.76
C GLY A 25 -24.54 10.23 -24.44
N MET A 26 -23.38 10.82 -24.73
CA MET A 26 -23.29 12.10 -25.40
C MET A 26 -23.69 11.98 -26.87
N THR A 27 -24.29 13.04 -27.42
CA THR A 27 -24.48 13.15 -28.85
C THR A 27 -23.13 13.34 -29.55
N VAL A 28 -23.04 12.93 -30.82
CA VAL A 28 -21.80 13.03 -31.60
C VAL A 28 -21.28 14.46 -31.66
N ASP A 29 -22.18 15.45 -31.79
CA ASP A 29 -21.81 16.86 -31.84
C ASP A 29 -21.20 17.35 -30.53
N ALA A 30 -21.78 16.99 -29.39
CA ALA A 30 -21.25 17.36 -28.07
C ALA A 30 -19.89 16.69 -27.80
N ALA A 31 -19.74 15.42 -28.18
CA ALA A 31 -18.47 14.71 -28.04
C ALA A 31 -17.38 15.29 -28.96
N ALA A 32 -17.75 15.69 -30.18
CA ALA A 32 -16.84 16.35 -31.12
C ALA A 32 -16.38 17.72 -30.61
N GLU A 33 -17.26 18.50 -29.98
CA GLU A 33 -16.93 19.78 -29.37
C GLU A 33 -15.93 19.64 -28.21
N VAL A 34 -16.12 18.64 -27.34
CA VAL A 34 -15.19 18.33 -26.24
C VAL A 34 -13.80 17.97 -26.77
N ILE A 35 -13.74 17.14 -27.82
CA ILE A 35 -12.47 16.73 -28.43
C ILE A 35 -11.79 17.91 -29.15
N ALA A 36 -12.57 18.73 -29.85
CA ALA A 36 -12.06 19.91 -30.56
C ALA A 36 -11.50 20.95 -29.57
N THR A 37 -12.23 21.28 -28.51
CA THR A 37 -11.78 22.21 -27.46
C THR A 37 -10.51 21.71 -26.76
N ARG A 38 -10.40 20.41 -26.52
CA ARG A 38 -9.20 19.77 -25.97
C ARG A 38 -7.99 19.90 -26.92
N ASN A 39 -8.17 19.62 -28.21
CA ASN A 39 -7.11 19.73 -29.19
C ASN A 39 -6.67 21.19 -29.44
N ILE A 40 -7.61 22.14 -29.46
CA ILE A 40 -7.29 23.57 -29.59
C ILE A 40 -6.47 24.05 -28.39
N ARG A 41 -6.82 23.64 -27.17
CA ARG A 41 -5.99 23.92 -25.97
C ARG A 41 -4.61 23.28 -26.06
N SER A 42 -4.50 22.06 -26.58
CA SER A 42 -3.23 21.37 -26.75
C SER A 42 -2.33 22.01 -27.82
N LEU A 43 -2.90 22.69 -28.82
CA LEU A 43 -2.18 23.35 -29.90
C LEU A 43 -1.79 24.80 -29.57
N GLY A 44 -2.17 25.32 -28.40
CA GLY A 44 -1.79 26.69 -27.97
C GLY A 44 -2.39 27.80 -28.84
N VAL A 45 -3.31 27.50 -29.75
CA VAL A 45 -3.99 28.51 -30.59
C VAL A 45 -5.12 29.12 -29.78
N ILE A 46 -4.74 30.03 -28.88
CA ILE A 46 -5.67 30.99 -28.29
C ILE A 46 -6.03 31.97 -29.41
N ALA A 47 -7.16 31.75 -30.08
CA ALA A 47 -7.76 32.79 -30.90
C ALA A 47 -8.01 34.00 -29.99
N SER A 48 -7.33 35.11 -30.29
CA SER A 48 -7.46 36.38 -29.59
C SER A 48 -8.91 36.86 -29.58
N SER A 49 -9.60 36.65 -28.47
CA SER A 49 -10.66 37.54 -28.01
C SER A 49 -10.83 37.34 -26.50
N ALA A 50 -10.83 38.44 -25.76
CA ALA A 50 -10.84 38.57 -24.29
C ALA A 50 -9.47 38.39 -23.58
N LEU A 51 -8.74 39.51 -23.49
CA LEU A 51 -7.66 39.70 -22.51
C LEU A 51 -8.24 39.77 -21.09
N GLU A 52 -7.48 39.21 -20.13
CA GLU A 52 -7.60 39.27 -18.65
C GLU A 52 -8.50 38.23 -17.95
N PRO A 53 -8.08 36.94 -17.90
CA PRO A 53 -7.97 36.26 -16.59
C PRO A 53 -6.77 35.29 -16.44
N GLU A 54 -5.82 35.28 -17.38
CA GLU A 54 -4.81 34.20 -17.48
C GLU A 54 -3.72 34.24 -16.37
N LYS A 55 -3.32 35.43 -15.89
CA LYS A 55 -2.28 35.56 -14.85
C LYS A 55 -2.73 35.06 -13.48
N GLN A 56 -3.99 35.27 -13.10
CA GLN A 56 -4.53 34.75 -11.84
C GLN A 56 -4.68 33.22 -11.89
N GLY A 57 -5.08 32.66 -13.04
CA GLY A 57 -5.14 31.22 -13.24
C GLY A 57 -3.77 30.57 -13.06
N LEU A 58 -2.75 31.07 -13.77
CA LEU A 58 -1.37 30.56 -13.69
C LEU A 58 -0.80 30.62 -12.26
N MET A 59 -0.95 31.74 -11.54
CA MET A 59 -0.52 31.84 -10.14
C MET A 59 -1.27 30.88 -9.19
N GLN A 60 -2.56 30.62 -9.45
CA GLN A 60 -3.34 29.66 -8.67
C GLN A 60 -2.96 28.20 -8.98
N TYR A 61 -2.48 27.90 -10.18
CA TYR A 61 -1.95 26.58 -10.52
C TYR A 61 -0.59 26.36 -9.86
N ASP A 62 0.29 27.36 -9.90
CA ASP A 62 1.62 27.32 -9.30
C ASP A 62 1.53 27.08 -7.78
N LYS A 63 0.69 27.85 -7.10
CA LYS A 63 0.45 27.68 -5.65
C LYS A 63 -0.13 26.31 -5.30
N ARG A 64 -1.01 25.75 -6.14
CA ARG A 64 -1.57 24.40 -5.92
C ARG A 64 -0.52 23.32 -6.15
N TYR A 65 0.38 23.53 -7.12
CA TYR A 65 1.48 22.62 -7.39
C TYR A 65 2.48 22.61 -6.22
N ASP A 66 2.84 23.77 -5.68
CA ASP A 66 3.70 23.88 -4.51
C ASP A 66 3.08 23.19 -3.28
N GLN A 67 1.80 23.41 -3.03
CA GLN A 67 1.07 22.73 -1.96
C GLN A 67 1.05 21.20 -2.15
N MET A 68 0.88 20.74 -3.39
CA MET A 68 0.91 19.31 -3.69
C MET A 68 2.31 18.73 -3.51
N MET A 69 3.36 19.44 -3.92
CA MET A 69 4.74 19.03 -3.70
C MET A 69 5.08 18.95 -2.21
N GLU A 70 4.64 19.92 -1.41
CA GLU A 70 4.87 19.91 0.04
C GLU A 70 4.13 18.75 0.71
N THR A 71 2.90 18.45 0.30
CA THR A 71 2.18 17.28 0.84
C THR A 71 2.84 15.96 0.44
N VAL A 72 3.31 15.82 -0.79
CA VAL A 72 4.06 14.63 -1.25
C VAL A 72 5.35 14.46 -0.45
N LYS A 73 6.09 15.55 -0.21
CA LYS A 73 7.31 15.52 0.61
C LYS A 73 7.01 15.10 2.04
N ALA A 74 6.00 15.71 2.68
CA ALA A 74 5.59 15.35 4.04
C ALA A 74 5.11 13.90 4.14
N MET A 75 4.44 13.38 3.11
CA MET A 75 4.05 11.96 3.03
C MET A 75 5.27 11.04 2.90
N ALA A 76 6.27 11.42 2.08
CA ALA A 76 7.50 10.65 1.93
C ALA A 76 8.28 10.57 3.26
N GLU A 77 8.43 11.69 3.96
CA GLU A 77 9.09 11.74 5.28
C GLU A 77 8.34 10.90 6.32
N ARG A 78 7.01 10.96 6.34
CA ARG A 78 6.19 10.10 7.23
C ARG A 78 6.33 8.62 6.90
N ASN A 79 6.34 8.25 5.62
CA ASN A 79 6.54 6.86 5.20
C ASN A 79 7.89 6.34 5.65
N GLU A 80 8.95 7.15 5.53
CA GLU A 80 10.29 6.77 5.99
C GLU A 80 10.33 6.55 7.51
N GLN A 81 9.69 7.45 8.29
CA GLN A 81 9.56 7.28 9.74
C GLN A 81 8.77 6.03 10.12
N GLN A 82 7.68 5.74 9.40
CA GLN A 82 6.88 4.54 9.63
C GLN A 82 7.65 3.26 9.31
N ALA A 83 8.43 3.25 8.22
CA ALA A 83 9.28 2.12 7.86
C ALA A 83 10.33 1.85 8.95
N ALA A 84 10.97 2.89 9.46
CA ALA A 84 11.96 2.77 10.54
C ALA A 84 11.33 2.26 11.85
N GLU A 85 10.14 2.72 12.23
CA GLU A 85 9.46 2.23 13.44
C GLU A 85 9.00 0.77 13.26
N LEU A 86 8.50 0.39 12.09
CA LEU A 86 8.15 -0.99 11.77
C LEU A 86 9.36 -1.91 11.92
N GLU A 87 10.53 -1.52 11.39
CA GLU A 87 11.76 -2.29 11.54
C GLU A 87 12.14 -2.47 13.02
N ARG A 88 12.02 -1.42 13.84
CA ARG A 88 12.27 -1.51 15.30
C ARG A 88 11.27 -2.42 16.01
N VAL A 89 10.00 -2.39 15.63
CA VAL A 89 8.97 -3.27 16.20
C VAL A 89 9.24 -4.73 15.82
N HIS A 90 9.54 -5.00 14.55
CA HIS A 90 9.89 -6.34 14.09
C HIS A 90 11.09 -6.90 14.84
N LYS A 91 12.17 -6.12 14.97
CA LYS A 91 13.35 -6.54 15.74
C LYS A 91 13.03 -6.88 17.20
N ARG A 92 12.24 -6.02 17.88
CA ARG A 92 11.80 -6.31 19.26
C ARG A 92 10.96 -7.57 19.35
N MET A 93 10.11 -7.81 18.36
CA MET A 93 9.27 -9.01 18.30
C MET A 93 10.11 -10.27 18.10
N ASP A 94 11.13 -10.22 17.24
CA ASP A 94 12.06 -11.33 17.03
C ASP A 94 12.86 -11.66 18.30
N ASP A 95 13.37 -10.64 19.00
CA ASP A 95 14.07 -10.81 20.28
C ASP A 95 13.14 -11.44 21.35
N GLN A 96 11.88 -10.99 21.42
CA GLN A 96 10.88 -11.56 22.32
C GLN A 96 10.56 -13.02 21.97
N ASN A 97 10.37 -13.33 20.69
CA ASN A 97 10.10 -14.68 20.22
C ASN A 97 11.26 -15.64 20.51
N ALA A 98 12.49 -15.17 20.33
CA ALA A 98 13.69 -15.93 20.70
C ALA A 98 13.71 -16.23 22.20
N ASN A 99 13.44 -15.23 23.05
CA ASN A 99 13.40 -15.42 24.50
C ASN A 99 12.30 -16.40 24.95
N ILE A 100 11.08 -16.25 24.41
CA ILE A 100 9.97 -17.17 24.68
C ILE A 100 10.35 -18.60 24.29
N SER A 101 11.05 -18.78 23.16
CA SER A 101 11.49 -20.09 22.68
C SER A 101 12.53 -20.74 23.60
N VAL A 102 13.37 -19.95 24.28
CA VAL A 102 14.32 -20.44 25.30
C VAL A 102 13.55 -20.88 26.55
N ILE A 103 12.67 -20.02 27.07
CA ILE A 103 11.86 -20.31 28.26
C ILE A 103 11.01 -21.58 28.05
N LEU A 104 10.39 -21.72 26.87
CA LEU A 104 9.62 -22.92 26.54
C LEU A 104 10.47 -24.19 26.58
N ARG A 105 11.72 -24.15 26.09
CA ARG A 105 12.64 -25.28 26.16
C ARG A 105 12.99 -25.63 27.60
N GLU A 106 13.33 -24.64 28.41
CA GLU A 106 13.65 -24.84 29.83
C GLU A 106 12.46 -25.43 30.61
N VAL A 107 11.25 -24.94 30.35
CA VAL A 107 10.02 -25.48 30.96
C VAL A 107 9.78 -26.93 30.54
N LEU A 108 9.99 -27.27 29.26
CA LEU A 108 9.84 -28.64 28.77
C LEU A 108 10.89 -29.57 29.39
N GLU A 109 12.14 -29.15 29.47
CA GLU A 109 13.22 -29.91 30.13
C GLU A 109 12.92 -30.12 31.62
N THR A 110 12.48 -29.07 32.31
CA THR A 110 12.10 -29.15 33.73
C THR A 110 10.94 -30.12 33.94
N ARG A 111 9.89 -30.06 33.10
CA ARG A 111 8.79 -31.02 33.13
C ARG A 111 9.26 -32.46 32.91
N ARG A 112 10.18 -32.66 31.95
CA ARG A 112 10.75 -33.99 31.68
C ARG A 112 11.56 -34.52 32.86
N MET A 113 12.38 -33.67 33.50
CA MET A 113 13.14 -34.03 34.69
C MET A 113 12.23 -34.36 35.88
N LEU A 114 11.18 -33.56 36.10
CA LEU A 114 10.18 -33.82 37.15
C LEU A 114 9.44 -35.14 36.91
N ALA A 115 9.00 -35.42 35.68
CA ALA A 115 8.37 -36.69 35.33
C ALA A 115 9.31 -37.87 35.61
N ALA A 116 10.56 -37.81 35.14
CA ALA A 116 11.55 -38.85 35.38
C ALA A 116 11.91 -39.03 36.88
N ALA A 117 11.90 -37.94 37.66
CA ALA A 117 12.12 -38.00 39.10
C ALA A 117 10.92 -38.60 39.85
N ASN A 118 9.70 -38.30 39.41
CA ASN A 118 8.48 -38.88 39.98
C ASN A 118 8.43 -40.38 39.67
N ASP A 119 8.79 -40.77 38.44
CA ASP A 119 8.94 -42.16 37.99
C ASP A 119 9.92 -42.98 38.84
N LYS A 120 11.00 -42.37 39.31
CA LYS A 120 11.97 -43.04 40.19
C LYS A 120 11.50 -43.15 41.64
N LYS A 121 10.64 -42.24 42.09
CA LYS A 121 10.20 -42.15 43.50
C LYS A 121 8.96 -42.99 43.80
N TRP A 122 8.06 -43.21 42.86
CA TRP A 122 6.83 -43.98 43.14
C TRP A 122 7.13 -45.43 43.51
N TRP A 123 8.12 -46.08 42.91
CA TRP A 123 8.53 -47.43 43.31
C TRP A 123 9.09 -47.50 44.74
N GLN A 124 9.73 -46.43 45.23
CA GLN A 124 10.24 -46.35 46.61
C GLN A 124 9.11 -46.22 47.64
N PHE A 125 7.98 -45.61 47.25
CA PHE A 125 6.78 -45.53 48.09
C PHE A 125 6.24 -46.94 48.40
N TRP A 126 6.13 -47.79 47.39
CA TRP A 126 5.71 -49.20 47.55
C TRP A 126 6.72 -50.05 48.34
N ARG A 127 8.02 -49.75 48.23
CA ARG A 127 9.06 -50.48 48.97
C ARG A 127 8.99 -50.18 50.47
N LYS A 128 8.72 -48.94 50.87
CA LYS A 128 8.56 -48.55 52.28
C LYS A 128 7.26 -49.10 52.90
N SER A 129 6.16 -49.13 52.16
CA SER A 129 4.89 -49.68 52.67
C SER A 129 4.95 -51.17 52.98
N ASN A 130 5.78 -51.93 52.24
CA ASN A 130 5.98 -53.37 52.48
C ASN A 130 6.83 -53.66 53.73
N ASP A 131 7.82 -52.81 54.03
CA ASP A 131 8.68 -52.95 55.23
C ASP A 131 7.92 -52.65 56.53
N SER A 132 7.01 -51.67 56.51
CA SER A 132 6.16 -51.32 57.67
C SER A 132 5.06 -52.35 57.99
N SER A 133 4.91 -53.40 57.18
CA SER A 133 3.92 -54.47 57.40
C SER A 133 4.54 -55.75 58.01
N GLN A 134 5.84 -55.74 58.35
CA GLN A 134 6.55 -56.87 58.96
C GLN A 134 7.11 -56.59 60.37
N SER A 135 6.67 -55.52 61.05
CA SER A 135 7.00 -55.25 62.46
C SER A 135 5.76 -55.26 63.34
#